data_AF-A0A0U3A3N5-F1
#
_entry.id   AF-A0A0U3A3N5-F1
#
_cell.length_a   1.000
_cell.length_b   1.000
_cell.length_c   1.000
_cell.angle_alpha   90.00
_cell.angle_beta   90.00
_cell.angle_gamma   90.00
#
_symmetry.space_group_name_H-M   'P 1'
#
loop_
_entity.id
_entity.type
_entity.pdbx_description
1 polymer ?
#
loop_
_entity_poly.entity_id
_entity_poly.type
_entity_poly.pdbx_seq_one_letter_code
_entity_poly.pdbx_strand_id
1 'polypeptide(L)' 'MEETLAEWLNGRGRDPFVEIAVPRAAMKLAQWAGRGVRTVTDRAVITVCDMRLVTMRYGRDILEGLPPFPLVRSKMAVRR' A
#
# COMPACT_ATOMS: atom_id res chain seq x y z
N MET A 1 6.13 -20.64 6.84
CA MET A 1 5.43 -19.83 7.87
C MET A 1 4.25 -19.07 7.27
N GLU A 2 4.45 -18.23 6.23
CA GLU A 2 3.33 -17.56 5.53
C GLU A 2 2.34 -18.57 4.91
N GLU A 3 2.82 -19.63 4.26
CA GLU A 3 1.95 -20.71 3.73
C GLU A 3 1.11 -21.38 4.82
N THR A 4 1.73 -21.75 5.93
CA THR A 4 1.02 -22.37 7.07
C THR A 4 -0.06 -21.46 7.65
N LEU A 5 0.20 -20.14 7.75
CA LEU A 5 -0.79 -19.17 8.20
C LEU A 5 -1.92 -19.01 7.17
N ALA A 6 -1.59 -19.01 5.88
CA ALA A 6 -2.57 -18.93 4.81
C ALA A 6 -3.50 -20.17 4.79
N GLU A 7 -2.94 -21.36 4.94
CA GLU A 7 -3.71 -22.61 5.06
C GLU A 7 -4.65 -22.58 6.28
N TRP A 8 -4.16 -22.09 7.43
CA TRP A 8 -4.98 -21.95 8.63
C TRP A 8 -6.11 -20.93 8.48
N LEU A 9 -5.87 -19.81 7.80
CA LEU A 9 -6.91 -18.81 7.50
C LEU A 9 -7.96 -19.38 6.53
N ASN A 10 -7.51 -20.06 5.47
CA ASN A 10 -8.38 -20.75 4.52
C ASN A 10 -9.27 -21.78 5.22
N GLY A 11 -8.71 -22.59 6.13
CA GLY A 11 -9.46 -23.56 6.93
C GLY A 11 -10.53 -22.94 7.84
N ARG A 12 -10.48 -21.63 8.06
CA ARG A 12 -11.47 -20.84 8.82
C ARG A 12 -12.40 -20.03 7.91
N GLY A 13 -12.37 -20.24 6.59
CA GLY A 13 -13.16 -19.49 5.61
C GLY A 13 -12.74 -18.02 5.48
N ARG A 14 -11.51 -17.69 5.86
CA ARG A 14 -10.94 -16.33 5.79
C ARG A 14 -10.02 -16.22 4.58
N ASP A 15 -9.89 -15.03 4.02
CA ASP A 15 -9.08 -14.78 2.82
C ASP A 15 -7.64 -14.38 3.19
N PRO A 16 -6.63 -15.24 2.97
CA PRO A 16 -5.24 -14.91 3.27
C PRO A 16 -4.68 -13.79 2.40
N PHE A 17 -5.23 -13.57 1.20
CA PHE A 17 -4.79 -12.47 0.35
C PHE A 17 -5.11 -11.13 1.02
N VAL A 18 -6.34 -10.97 1.52
CA VAL A 18 -6.77 -9.75 2.22
C VAL A 18 -6.09 -9.60 3.57
N GLU A 19 -5.85 -10.70 4.30
CA GLU A 19 -5.34 -10.61 5.66
C GLU A 19 -3.81 -10.64 5.79
N ILE A 20 -3.10 -11.15 4.79
CA ILE A 20 -1.64 -11.24 4.80
C ILE A 20 -1.05 -10.39 3.68
N ALA A 21 -1.41 -10.69 2.42
CA ALA A 21 -0.72 -10.10 1.27
C ALA A 21 -0.97 -8.58 1.17
N VAL A 22 -2.21 -8.14 1.40
CA VAL A 22 -2.61 -6.73 1.35
C VAL A 22 -1.91 -5.89 2.45
N PRO A 23 -1.99 -6.22 3.75
CA PRO A 23 -1.26 -5.51 4.81
C PRO A 23 0.25 -5.52 4.59
N ARG A 24 0.81 -6.63 4.09
CA ARG A 24 2.24 -6.73 3.80
C ARG A 24 2.66 -5.80 2.66
N ALA A 25 1.82 -5.67 1.62
CA ALA A 25 2.05 -4.72 0.53
C ALA A 25 1.98 -3.27 1.05
N ALA A 26 1.00 -2.95 1.89
CA ALA A 26 0.87 -1.63 2.53
C ALA A 26 2.10 -1.28 3.37
N MET A 27 2.54 -2.20 4.23
CA MET A 27 3.73 -2.02 5.07
C MET A 27 4.99 -1.79 4.23
N LYS A 28 5.19 -2.58 3.17
CA LYS A 28 6.32 -2.37 2.25
C LYS A 28 6.24 -1.00 1.60
N LEU A 29 5.07 -0.60 1.08
CA LEU A 29 4.91 0.70 0.44
C LEU A 29 5.18 1.85 1.42
N ALA A 30 4.76 1.74 2.68
CA ALA A 30 5.08 2.70 3.74
C ALA A 30 6.60 2.78 4.03
N GLN A 31 7.29 1.64 4.08
CA GLN A 31 8.75 1.61 4.25
C GLN A 31 9.48 2.25 3.08
N TRP A 32 9.02 2.01 1.84
CA TRP A 32 9.54 2.66 0.65
C TRP A 32 9.29 4.17 0.66
N ALA A 33 8.09 4.60 1.08
CA ALA A 33 7.74 6.01 1.26
C ALA A 33 8.69 6.71 2.24
N GLY A 34 8.99 6.05 3.38
CA GLY A 34 9.90 6.57 4.40
C GLY A 34 11.35 6.75 3.93
N ARG A 35 11.77 6.12 2.82
CA ARG A 35 13.10 6.37 2.23
C ARG A 35 13.19 7.70 1.48
N GLY A 36 12.05 8.24 1.06
CA GLY A 36 11.96 9.48 0.28
C GLY A 36 11.89 10.76 1.12
N VAL A 37 11.46 10.68 2.38
CA VAL A 37 11.29 11.84 3.27
C VAL A 37 12.17 11.63 4.51
N ARG A 38 13.29 12.36 4.60
CA ARG A 38 14.27 12.23 5.70
C ARG A 38 14.23 13.41 6.68
N THR A 39 13.76 14.57 6.22
CA THR A 39 13.60 15.79 7.02
C THR A 39 12.16 16.33 6.91
N VAL A 40 11.75 17.18 7.86
CA VAL A 40 10.41 17.81 7.86
C VAL A 40 10.17 18.73 6.66
N THR A 41 11.23 19.15 5.97
CA THR A 41 11.16 20.00 4.77
C THR A 41 11.24 19.20 3.47
N ASP A 42 11.57 17.90 3.54
CA ASP A 42 11.70 17.08 2.34
C ASP A 42 10.33 16.84 1.70
N ARG A 43 10.29 16.95 0.37
CA ARG A 43 9.14 16.56 -0.45
C ARG A 43 9.54 15.37 -1.30
N ALA A 44 8.71 14.33 -1.30
CA ALA A 44 8.87 13.17 -2.15
C ALA A 44 7.60 12.91 -2.95
N VAL A 45 7.78 12.41 -4.17
CA VAL A 45 6.68 11.94 -5.02
C VAL A 45 6.86 10.45 -5.24
N ILE A 46 5.87 9.66 -4.82
CA ILE A 46 5.86 8.21 -4.99
C ILE A 46 4.95 7.91 -6.17
N THR A 47 5.52 7.43 -7.27
CA THR A 47 4.75 7.01 -8.45
C THR A 47 4.56 5.49 -8.41
N VAL A 48 3.32 5.04 -8.33
CA VAL A 48 2.97 3.61 -8.38
C VAL A 48 2.36 3.30 -9.75
N CYS A 49 3.02 2.46 -10.54
CA CYS A 49 2.59 2.07 -11.88
C CYS A 49 1.65 0.84 -11.86
N ASP A 50 0.76 0.77 -10.88
CA ASP A 50 -0.20 -0.34 -10.71
C ASP A 50 -1.60 0.22 -10.52
N MET A 51 -2.44 0.04 -11.55
CA MET A 51 -3.83 0.51 -11.55
C MET A 51 -4.68 -0.17 -10.49
N ARG A 52 -4.29 -1.35 -10.00
CA ARG A 52 -5.05 -2.09 -8.98
C ARG A 52 -5.15 -1.32 -7.67
N LEU A 53 -4.20 -0.43 -7.39
CA LEU A 53 -4.23 0.43 -6.20
C LEU A 53 -5.43 1.38 -6.20
N VAL A 54 -5.97 1.72 -7.37
CA VAL A 54 -7.13 2.61 -7.52
C VAL A 54 -8.40 1.91 -8.01
N THR A 55 -8.28 0.75 -8.67
CA THR A 55 -9.44 0.03 -9.22
C THR A 55 -9.97 -1.07 -8.31
N MET A 56 -9.11 -1.68 -7.48
CA MET A 56 -9.50 -2.78 -6.60
C MET A 56 -9.84 -2.27 -5.20
N ARG A 57 -10.81 -2.92 -4.55
CA ARG A 57 -11.23 -2.58 -3.18
C ARG A 57 -10.06 -2.60 -2.20
N TYR A 58 -9.22 -3.64 -2.25
CA TYR A 58 -8.04 -3.75 -1.38
C TYR A 58 -7.00 -2.64 -1.63
N GLY A 59 -7.04 -1.98 -2.79
CA GLY A 59 -6.16 -0.85 -3.08
C GLY A 59 -6.42 0.33 -2.13
N ARG A 60 -7.69 0.55 -1.74
CA ARG A 60 -8.07 1.51 -0.72
C ARG A 60 -7.48 1.14 0.64
N ASP A 61 -7.57 -0.13 1.03
CA ASP A 61 -7.03 -0.63 2.31
C ASP A 61 -5.50 -0.45 2.37
N ILE A 62 -4.80 -0.65 1.25
CA ILE A 62 -3.35 -0.38 1.14
C ILE A 62 -3.05 1.11 1.36
N LEU A 63 -3.81 2.00 0.71
CA LEU A 63 -3.62 3.44 0.81
C LEU A 63 -3.93 3.97 2.21
N GLU A 64 -4.96 3.43 2.87
CA GLU A 64 -5.31 3.76 4.26
C GLU A 64 -4.23 3.33 5.28
N GLY A 65 -3.43 2.30 4.95
CA GLY A 65 -2.27 1.89 5.72
C GLY A 65 -1.05 2.79 5.58
N LEU A 66 -1.08 3.78 4.69
CA LEU A 66 -0.01 4.77 4.53
C LEU A 66 -0.28 6.01 5.41
N PRO A 67 0.76 6.82 5.71
CA PRO A 67 0.56 8.19 6.14
C PRO A 67 -0.39 8.93 5.18
N PRO A 68 -1.09 9.99 5.64
CA PRO A 68 -2.14 10.68 4.87
C PRO A 68 -1.57 11.52 3.72
N PHE A 69 -0.99 10.84 2.72
CA PHE A 69 -0.43 11.43 1.53
C PHE A 69 -1.55 11.83 0.55
N PRO A 70 -1.44 12.99 -0.12
CA PRO A 70 -2.36 13.34 -1.18
C PRO A 70 -2.19 12.39 -2.37
N LEU A 71 -3.28 11.75 -2.79
CA LEU A 71 -3.28 10.88 -3.97
C LEU A 71 -3.44 11.72 -5.24
N VAL A 72 -2.50 11.57 -6.18
CA VAL A 72 -2.52 12.26 -7.47
C VAL A 72 -2.72 11.25 -8.60
N ARG A 73 -3.81 11.39 -9.37
CA ARG A 73 -4.18 10.45 -10.45
C ARG A 73 -3.62 10.82 -11.82
N SER A 74 -3.04 12.01 -11.98
CA SER A 74 -2.44 12.49 -13.22
C SER A 74 -1.10 13.15 -12.95
N LYS A 75 -0.09 12.84 -13.77
CA LYS A 75 1.27 13.41 -13.65
C LYS A 75 1.27 14.94 -13.70
N MET A 76 0.31 15.55 -14.40
CA MET A 76 0.17 17.01 -14.49
C MET A 76 -0.31 17.68 -13.20
N ALA A 77 -0.97 16.94 -12.30
CA ALA A 77 -1.55 17.50 -11.09
C ALA A 77 -0.57 17.58 -9.91
N VAL A 78 0.66 17.07 -10.06
CA VAL A 78 1.72 17.19 -9.05
C VAL A 78 2.32 18.60 -9.15
N ARG A 79 1.78 19.58 -8.41
CA ARG A 79 2.38 20.92 -8.31
C ARG A 79 3.60 20.87 -7.37
N ARG A 80 4.68 21.53 -7.79
CA ARG A 80 5.90 21.72 -6.99
C ARG A 80 5.65 22.61 -5.78
#